data_AF-A0AAW7VNG5-F1
#
_entry.id   AF-A0AAW7VNG5-F1
#
_cell.length_a   1.000
_cell.length_b   1.000
_cell.length_c   1.000
_cell.angle_alpha   90.00
_cell.angle_beta   90.00
_cell.angle_gamma   90.00
#
_symmetry.space_group_name_H-M   'P 1'
#
loop_
_entity.id
_entity.type
_entity.pdbx_description
1 polymer ?
#
loop_
_entity_poly.entity_id
_entity_poly.type
_entity_poly.pdbx_seq_one_letter_code
_entity_poly.pdbx_strand_id
1 'polypeptide(L)'
;MEINALTVQIQDKYRKELADFRKKVLGPEGQSHAGNQHESRRELPRFGPVRTLTDSKVDLTIVADTSDLDWFAEDPSLVGQRCITISIAGHHRLMGNRTSLPSGECDAWVQAILGLGWTEHVYRAGTVSGVAGRPSTVYYRLFLDAESNPRERPEKFKDKEMRPLREL
;
A
#
# COMPACT_ATOMS: atom_id res chain seq x y z
N MET A 1 -14.06 -7.12 -14.76
CA MET A 1 -12.71 -7.30 -15.33
C MET A 1 -11.89 -7.97 -14.25
N GLU A 2 -11.21 -9.06 -14.58
CA GLU A 2 -10.39 -9.81 -13.62
C GLU A 2 -9.23 -8.96 -13.09
N ILE A 3 -8.86 -9.14 -11.82
CA ILE A 3 -7.78 -8.39 -11.15
C ILE A 3 -6.48 -8.50 -11.95
N ASN A 4 -6.13 -9.71 -12.40
CA ASN A 4 -4.92 -9.94 -13.20
C ASN A 4 -4.90 -9.12 -14.50
N ALA A 5 -6.05 -9.00 -15.18
CA ALA A 5 -6.15 -8.19 -16.39
C ALA A 5 -6.01 -6.69 -16.11
N LEU A 6 -6.56 -6.22 -14.98
CA LEU A 6 -6.37 -4.85 -14.50
C LEU A 6 -4.90 -4.59 -14.15
N THR A 7 -4.24 -5.51 -13.46
CA THR A 7 -2.83 -5.39 -13.08
C THR A 7 -1.93 -5.24 -14.30
N VAL A 8 -2.12 -6.06 -15.34
CA VAL A 8 -1.36 -5.95 -16.60
C VAL A 8 -1.58 -4.59 -17.25
N GLN A 9 -2.83 -4.13 -17.37
CA GLN A 9 -3.12 -2.81 -17.94
C GLN A 9 -2.49 -1.66 -17.14
N ILE A 10 -2.52 -1.74 -15.81
CA ILE A 10 -1.88 -0.76 -14.94
C ILE A 10 -0.37 -0.76 -15.16
N GLN A 11 0.26 -1.94 -15.20
CA GLN A 11 1.70 -2.09 -15.42
C GLN A 11 2.14 -1.56 -16.79
N ASP A 12 1.38 -1.83 -17.84
CA ASP A 12 1.70 -1.34 -19.19
C ASP A 12 1.53 0.18 -19.30
N LYS A 13 0.46 0.71 -18.71
CA LYS A 13 0.15 2.14 -18.78
C LYS A 13 1.10 3.00 -17.94
N TYR A 14 1.53 2.50 -16.79
CA TYR A 14 2.29 3.27 -15.79
C TYR A 14 3.67 2.69 -15.49
N ARG A 15 4.27 1.99 -16.47
CA ARG A 15 5.49 1.19 -16.29
C ARG A 15 6.62 1.96 -15.60
N LYS A 16 6.88 3.19 -16.07
CA LYS A 16 7.99 4.02 -15.58
C LYS A 16 7.69 4.57 -14.19
N GLU A 17 6.50 5.11 -14.00
CA GLU A 17 6.06 5.71 -12.75
C GLU A 17 5.96 4.66 -11.63
N LEU A 18 5.56 3.43 -11.95
CA LEU A 18 5.58 2.30 -11.02
C LEU A 18 7.01 1.90 -10.66
N ALA A 19 7.94 1.88 -11.61
CA ALA A 19 9.34 1.58 -11.32
C ALA A 19 9.95 2.64 -10.38
N ASP A 20 9.69 3.92 -10.63
CA ASP A 20 10.15 5.03 -9.79
C ASP A 20 9.50 4.97 -8.40
N PHE A 21 8.20 4.68 -8.33
CA PHE A 21 7.49 4.53 -7.06
C PHE A 21 8.02 3.33 -6.25
N ARG A 22 8.20 2.17 -6.87
CA ARG A 22 8.79 0.97 -6.24
C ARG A 22 10.17 1.27 -5.68
N LYS A 23 11.02 1.98 -6.43
CA LYS A 23 12.36 2.37 -5.96
C LYS A 23 12.28 3.21 -4.68
N LYS A 24 11.33 4.15 -4.60
CA LYS A 24 11.13 4.98 -3.40
C LYS A 24 10.60 4.19 -2.20
N VAL A 25 9.74 3.19 -2.43
CA VAL A 25 9.12 2.39 -1.37
C VAL A 25 10.04 1.27 -0.85
N LEU A 26 10.68 0.54 -1.77
CA LEU A 26 11.46 -0.66 -1.48
C LEU A 26 12.97 -0.40 -1.40
N GLY A 27 13.44 0.70 -2.00
CA GLY A 27 14.86 1.05 -2.00
C GLY A 27 15.34 1.62 -0.66
N PRO A 28 16.64 1.96 -0.58
CA PRO A 28 17.25 2.54 0.62
C PRO A 28 16.58 3.84 1.08
N GLU A 29 16.01 4.62 0.15
CA GLU A 29 15.27 5.85 0.46
C GLU A 29 13.99 5.58 1.28
N GLY A 30 13.43 4.36 1.19
CA GLY A 30 12.31 3.91 2.02
C GLY A 30 12.74 3.36 3.38
N GLN A 31 14.03 3.11 3.60
CA GLN A 31 14.59 2.65 4.88
C GLN A 31 14.76 3.86 5.80
N SER A 32 13.73 4.18 6.59
CA SER A 32 13.90 5.17 7.65
C SER A 32 14.73 4.53 8.75
N HIS A 33 15.96 5.00 8.96
CA HIS A 33 16.69 4.68 10.17
C HIS A 33 16.00 5.38 11.37
N ALA A 34 15.78 4.62 12.44
CA ALA A 34 15.20 5.02 13.73
C ALA A 34 15.96 6.15 14.50
N GLY A 35 16.70 7.03 13.82
CA GLY A 35 17.65 7.98 14.44
C GLY A 35 17.25 9.45 14.50
N ASN A 36 16.25 9.93 13.75
CA ASN A 36 16.00 11.37 13.69
C ASN A 36 14.66 11.78 14.34
N GLN A 37 14.74 12.03 15.65
CA GLN A 37 13.89 13.02 16.30
C GLN A 37 14.11 14.38 15.61
N HIS A 38 13.07 14.88 14.95
CA HIS A 38 12.71 16.28 14.64
C HIS A 38 12.04 16.37 13.27
N GLU A 39 10.70 16.49 13.29
CA GLU A 39 9.87 17.44 12.51
C GLU A 39 10.43 18.02 11.20
N SER A 40 11.00 17.20 10.32
CA SER A 40 10.98 17.48 8.89
C SER A 40 9.88 16.63 8.29
N ARG A 41 8.89 17.30 7.69
CA ARG A 41 7.71 16.71 7.06
C ARG A 41 8.16 15.67 6.02
N ARG A 42 8.30 14.40 6.43
CA ARG A 42 8.72 13.29 5.56
C ARG A 42 7.80 13.27 4.35
N GLU A 43 8.34 13.52 3.16
CA GLU A 43 7.56 13.36 1.93
C GLU A 43 7.38 11.87 1.68
N LEU A 44 6.21 11.35 2.08
CA LEU A 44 5.85 9.96 1.81
C LEU A 44 5.78 9.74 0.30
N PRO A 45 6.34 8.62 -0.22
CA PRO A 45 6.16 8.23 -1.61
C PRO A 45 4.69 8.27 -1.98
N ARG A 46 4.36 9.06 -3.00
CA ARG A 46 3.01 9.25 -3.50
C ARG A 46 2.96 8.99 -5.00
N PHE A 47 1.87 8.38 -5.44
CA PHE A 47 1.55 8.12 -6.82
C PHE A 47 0.14 8.63 -7.13
N GLY A 48 -0.02 9.28 -8.27
CA GLY A 48 -1.27 9.92 -8.68
C GLY A 48 -1.36 11.42 -8.37
N PRO A 49 -2.54 12.03 -8.60
CA PRO A 49 -3.80 11.37 -8.90
C PRO A 49 -3.79 10.59 -10.22
N VAL A 50 -4.32 9.36 -10.21
CA VAL A 50 -4.48 8.52 -11.40
C VAL A 50 -5.91 8.10 -11.58
N ARG A 51 -6.38 8.16 -12.83
CA ARG A 51 -7.75 7.78 -13.16
C ARG A 51 -7.94 6.29 -13.02
N THR A 52 -9.04 5.88 -12.38
CA THR A 52 -9.38 4.46 -12.34
C THR A 52 -9.73 3.93 -13.73
N LEU A 53 -9.48 2.65 -13.96
CA LEU A 53 -9.82 1.94 -15.20
C LEU A 53 -11.27 1.44 -15.17
N THR A 54 -11.86 1.26 -13.99
CA THR A 54 -13.21 0.72 -13.80
C THR A 54 -14.27 1.77 -13.53
N ASP A 55 -13.92 2.97 -13.05
CA ASP A 55 -14.86 4.07 -12.83
C ASP A 55 -14.30 5.42 -13.33
N SER A 56 -14.80 5.85 -14.48
CA SER A 56 -14.41 7.11 -15.13
C SER A 56 -14.52 8.38 -14.27
N LYS A 57 -15.29 8.34 -13.17
CA LYS A 57 -15.55 9.46 -12.25
C LYS A 57 -14.63 9.47 -11.03
N VAL A 58 -13.77 8.47 -10.87
CA VAL A 58 -12.90 8.32 -9.70
C VAL A 58 -11.44 8.44 -10.10
N ASP A 59 -10.71 9.26 -9.36
CA ASP A 59 -9.25 9.28 -9.34
C ASP A 59 -8.74 8.67 -8.03
N LEU A 60 -7.61 7.98 -8.10
CA LEU A 60 -6.92 7.38 -6.97
C LEU A 60 -5.66 8.17 -6.63
N THR A 61 -5.42 8.35 -5.34
CA THR A 61 -4.10 8.68 -4.82
C THR A 61 -3.59 7.50 -4.02
N ILE A 62 -2.34 7.11 -4.27
CA ILE A 62 -1.66 6.01 -3.60
C ILE A 62 -0.50 6.59 -2.81
N VAL A 63 -0.40 6.25 -1.53
CA VAL A 63 0.69 6.70 -0.64
C VAL A 63 1.25 5.49 0.08
N ALA A 64 2.57 5.37 0.10
CA ALA A 64 3.26 4.34 0.85
C ALA A 64 4.05 4.94 2.01
N ASP A 65 4.11 4.21 3.11
CA ASP A 65 4.96 4.49 4.26
C ASP A 65 5.67 3.22 4.68
N THR A 66 6.89 3.36 5.19
CA THR A 66 7.72 2.26 5.65
C THR A 66 8.18 2.57 7.07
N SER A 67 7.96 1.62 7.97
CA SER A 67 8.29 1.76 9.39
C SER A 67 8.98 0.51 9.91
N ASP A 68 9.89 0.69 10.86
CA ASP A 68 10.56 -0.41 11.56
C ASP A 68 9.62 -1.05 12.59
N LEU A 69 9.64 -2.38 12.69
CA LEU A 69 8.70 -3.14 13.52
C LEU A 69 9.10 -3.22 14.99
N ASP A 70 10.40 -3.16 15.27
CA ASP A 70 10.95 -3.13 16.63
C ASP A 70 10.50 -1.87 17.40
N TRP A 71 10.36 -0.74 16.70
CA TRP A 71 9.78 0.49 17.24
C TRP A 71 8.30 0.32 17.63
N PHE A 72 7.53 -0.42 16.83
CA PHE A 72 6.09 -0.60 17.08
C PHE A 72 5.76 -1.54 18.23
N ALA A 73 6.61 -2.54 18.48
CA ALA A 73 6.31 -3.63 19.39
C ALA A 73 7.29 -3.77 20.57
N GLU A 74 8.28 -2.87 20.66
CA GLU A 74 9.38 -2.91 21.64
C GLU A 74 9.97 -4.33 21.77
N ASP A 75 10.18 -4.98 20.63
CA ASP A 75 10.56 -6.39 20.55
C ASP A 75 11.93 -6.56 19.89
N PRO A 76 12.97 -6.96 20.65
CA PRO A 76 14.29 -7.21 20.10
C PRO A 76 14.32 -8.26 18.99
N SER A 77 13.34 -9.18 18.94
CA SER A 77 13.25 -10.18 17.86
C SER A 77 12.80 -9.59 16.52
N LEU A 78 12.32 -8.34 16.50
CA LEU A 78 11.87 -7.62 15.31
C LEU A 78 12.91 -6.61 14.79
N VAL A 79 14.10 -6.57 15.38
CA VAL A 79 15.18 -5.66 14.95
C VAL A 79 15.50 -5.86 13.47
N GLY A 80 15.57 -4.74 12.74
CA GLY A 80 15.82 -4.72 11.30
C GLY A 80 14.61 -5.09 10.43
N GLN A 81 13.52 -5.58 11.01
CA GLN A 81 12.31 -5.93 10.27
C GLN A 81 11.42 -4.71 10.06
N ARG A 82 10.65 -4.71 8.97
CA ARG A 82 9.91 -3.53 8.51
C ARG A 82 8.48 -3.87 8.10
N CYS A 83 7.61 -2.88 8.19
CA CYS A 83 6.27 -2.91 7.60
C CYS A 83 6.14 -1.79 6.59
N ILE A 84 5.73 -2.16 5.37
CA ILE A 84 5.28 -1.22 4.35
C ILE A 84 3.77 -1.12 4.44
N THR A 85 3.25 0.08 4.61
CA THR A 85 1.82 0.39 4.53
C THR A 85 1.52 1.12 3.23
N ILE A 86 0.67 0.56 2.37
CA ILE A 86 0.16 1.22 1.17
C ILE A 86 -1.28 1.65 1.44
N SER A 87 -1.56 2.93 1.31
CA SER A 87 -2.90 3.50 1.38
C SER A 87 -3.36 3.92 -0.02
N ILE A 88 -4.57 3.52 -0.39
CA ILE A 88 -5.19 3.91 -1.66
C ILE A 88 -6.49 4.62 -1.35
N ALA A 89 -6.63 5.82 -1.89
CA ALA A 89 -7.66 6.75 -1.48
C ALA A 89 -8.40 7.31 -2.71
N GLY A 90 -9.72 7.29 -2.67
CA GLY A 90 -10.58 7.62 -3.81
C GLY A 90 -11.06 9.06 -3.76
N HIS A 91 -11.06 9.71 -4.92
CA HIS A 91 -11.54 11.08 -5.10
C HIS A 91 -12.50 11.18 -6.26
N HIS A 92 -13.63 11.86 -6.08
CA HIS A 92 -14.51 12.17 -7.21
C HIS A 92 -13.81 13.17 -8.11
N ARG A 93 -13.60 12.82 -9.37
CA ARG A 93 -12.76 13.56 -10.32
C ARG A 93 -13.13 15.03 -10.49
N LEU A 94 -14.42 15.34 -10.53
CA LEU A 94 -14.88 16.73 -10.74
C LEU A 94 -15.00 17.52 -9.43
N MET A 95 -15.22 16.83 -8.31
CA MET A 95 -15.57 17.47 -7.04
C MET A 95 -14.40 17.48 -6.06
N GLY A 96 -13.36 16.67 -6.30
CA GLY A 96 -12.17 16.49 -5.45
C GLY A 96 -12.40 15.78 -4.12
N ASN A 97 -13.66 15.67 -3.68
CA ASN A 97 -14.03 15.06 -2.40
C ASN A 97 -13.82 13.54 -2.38
N ARG A 98 -13.72 12.99 -1.17
CA ARG A 98 -13.64 11.53 -0.96
C ARG A 98 -14.82 10.83 -1.60
N THR A 99 -14.57 9.71 -2.27
CA THR A 99 -15.60 8.87 -2.89
C THR A 99 -15.31 7.39 -2.66
N SER A 100 -16.30 6.54 -2.90
CA SER A 100 -16.16 5.09 -2.79
C SER A 100 -15.12 4.54 -3.75
N LEU A 101 -14.37 3.54 -3.30
CA LEU A 101 -13.30 2.91 -4.07
C LEU A 101 -13.77 1.69 -4.87
N PRO A 102 -13.28 1.49 -6.11
CA PRO A 102 -13.39 0.22 -6.81
C PRO A 102 -12.42 -0.81 -6.20
N SER A 103 -12.89 -1.56 -5.20
CA SER A 103 -12.08 -2.48 -4.38
C SER A 103 -11.13 -3.37 -5.19
N GLY A 104 -11.63 -4.09 -6.20
CA GLY A 104 -10.79 -5.00 -7.00
C GLY A 104 -9.73 -4.28 -7.84
N GLU A 105 -9.96 -3.02 -8.22
CA GLU A 105 -8.92 -2.23 -8.87
C GLU A 105 -7.85 -1.77 -7.88
N CYS A 106 -8.22 -1.47 -6.63
CA CYS A 106 -7.22 -1.19 -5.59
C CYS A 106 -6.31 -2.41 -5.35
N ASP A 107 -6.87 -3.62 -5.34
CA ASP A 107 -6.10 -4.87 -5.23
C ASP A 107 -5.15 -5.01 -6.45
N ALA A 108 -5.64 -4.71 -7.66
CA ALA A 108 -4.84 -4.71 -8.89
C ALA A 108 -3.69 -3.70 -8.88
N TRP A 109 -3.89 -2.50 -8.30
CA TRP A 109 -2.84 -1.49 -8.10
C TRP A 109 -1.74 -1.99 -7.17
N VAL A 110 -2.09 -2.67 -6.08
CA VAL A 110 -1.10 -3.23 -5.15
C VAL A 110 -0.29 -4.33 -5.82
N GLN A 111 -0.94 -5.23 -6.56
CA GLN A 111 -0.24 -6.23 -7.39
C GLN A 111 0.67 -5.57 -8.43
N ALA A 112 0.20 -4.48 -9.06
CA ALA A 112 0.99 -3.73 -10.01
C ALA A 112 2.16 -2.99 -9.36
N ILE A 113 2.09 -2.64 -8.08
CA ILE A 113 3.19 -2.00 -7.34
C ILE A 113 4.18 -3.03 -6.82
N LEU A 114 3.75 -4.15 -6.23
CA LEU A 114 4.65 -5.08 -5.55
C LEU A 114 5.11 -6.23 -6.46
N GLY A 115 4.34 -6.54 -7.50
CA GLY A 115 4.53 -7.74 -8.31
C GLY A 115 3.86 -8.96 -7.67
N LEU A 116 3.54 -9.95 -8.50
CA LEU A 116 2.76 -11.12 -8.09
C LEU A 116 3.44 -11.92 -6.97
N GLY A 117 4.76 -12.16 -7.06
CA GLY A 117 5.48 -12.95 -6.06
C GLY A 117 5.49 -12.35 -4.65
N TRP A 118 5.34 -11.02 -4.52
CA TRP A 118 5.28 -10.35 -3.21
C TRP A 118 3.85 -10.25 -2.67
N THR A 119 2.86 -10.34 -3.57
CA THR A 119 1.44 -10.18 -3.25
C THR A 119 0.95 -11.29 -2.31
N GLU A 120 1.56 -12.48 -2.35
CA GLU A 120 1.23 -13.60 -1.47
C GLU A 120 1.44 -13.30 0.02
N HIS A 121 2.26 -12.29 0.34
CA HIS A 121 2.56 -11.84 1.72
C HIS A 121 1.88 -10.51 2.06
N VAL A 122 1.02 -10.00 1.18
CA VAL A 122 0.29 -8.75 1.41
C VAL A 122 -1.00 -9.04 2.18
N TYR A 123 -1.28 -8.18 3.15
CA TYR A 123 -2.53 -8.20 3.91
C TYR A 123 -3.31 -6.94 3.62
N ARG A 124 -4.61 -7.06 3.38
CA ARG A 124 -5.53 -5.94 3.38
C ARG A 124 -5.92 -5.62 4.82
N ALA A 125 -5.48 -4.47 5.33
CA ALA A 125 -5.52 -4.08 6.75
C ALA A 125 -6.71 -3.17 7.12
N GLY A 126 -7.87 -3.40 6.49
CA GLY A 126 -9.09 -2.63 6.76
C GLY A 126 -9.27 -1.38 5.90
N THR A 127 -10.26 -0.57 6.28
CA THR A 127 -10.71 0.61 5.53
C THR A 127 -11.06 1.75 6.47
N VAL A 128 -10.58 2.97 6.22
CA VAL A 128 -10.92 4.16 7.02
C VAL A 128 -11.96 5.00 6.27
N SER A 129 -12.99 5.42 7.03
CA SER A 129 -14.10 6.31 6.68
C SER A 129 -14.87 5.96 5.39
N GLY A 130 -16.14 5.63 5.56
CA GLY A 130 -17.01 5.27 4.46
C GLY A 130 -17.80 6.47 3.92
N VAL A 131 -17.85 6.63 2.59
CA VAL A 131 -18.88 7.45 1.94
C VAL A 131 -20.09 6.56 1.72
N ALA A 132 -21.23 6.89 2.35
CA ALA A 132 -22.45 6.08 2.32
C ALA A 132 -22.21 4.60 2.71
N GLY A 133 -21.37 4.37 3.74
CA GLY A 133 -21.04 3.02 4.22
C GLY A 133 -20.03 2.24 3.35
N ARG A 134 -19.45 2.87 2.32
CA ARG A 134 -18.45 2.25 1.43
C ARG A 134 -17.05 2.85 1.63
N PRO A 135 -15.97 2.05 1.66
CA PRO A 135 -14.60 2.52 1.86
C PRO A 135 -14.21 3.68 0.94
N SER A 136 -13.70 4.77 1.50
CA SER A 136 -13.05 5.85 0.74
C SER A 136 -11.53 5.77 0.73
N THR A 137 -10.96 5.00 1.67
CA THR A 137 -9.54 4.63 1.74
C THR A 137 -9.42 3.15 2.11
N VAL A 138 -8.56 2.41 1.42
CA VAL A 138 -8.18 1.03 1.74
C VAL A 138 -6.69 0.99 2.10
N TYR A 139 -6.32 0.10 3.02
CA TYR A 139 -4.94 -0.07 3.48
C TYR A 139 -4.44 -1.48 3.19
N TYR A 140 -3.16 -1.56 2.82
CA TYR A 140 -2.44 -2.81 2.62
C TYR A 140 -1.16 -2.78 3.43
N ARG A 141 -0.75 -3.93 3.94
CA ARG A 141 0.48 -4.12 4.69
C ARG A 141 1.30 -5.25 4.10
N LEU A 142 2.60 -5.02 3.98
CA LEU A 142 3.60 -6.01 3.64
C LEU A 142 4.67 -5.99 4.73
N PHE A 143 4.99 -7.17 5.26
CA PHE A 143 6.03 -7.32 6.28
C PHE A 143 7.31 -7.83 5.62
N LEU A 144 8.43 -7.23 6.01
CA LEU A 144 9.76 -7.58 5.52
C LEU A 144 10.63 -8.06 6.68
N ASP A 145 11.45 -9.09 6.43
CA ASP A 145 12.52 -9.49 7.34
C ASP A 145 13.70 -8.49 7.32
N ALA A 146 14.76 -8.79 8.08
CA ALA A 146 15.94 -7.95 8.17
C ALA A 146 16.71 -7.86 6.84
N GLU A 147 16.60 -8.91 6.03
CA GLU A 147 17.18 -9.02 4.69
C GLU A 147 16.30 -8.36 3.60
N SER A 148 15.18 -7.75 3.99
CA SER A 148 14.22 -7.07 3.09
C SER A 148 13.40 -8.01 2.20
N ASN A 149 13.30 -9.29 2.56
CA ASN A 149 12.43 -10.23 1.87
C ASN A 149 11.01 -10.21 2.47
N PRO A 150 9.97 -10.41 1.64
CA PRO A 150 8.61 -10.63 2.13
C PRO A 150 8.54 -11.77 3.16
N ARG A 151 7.81 -11.53 4.24
CA ARG A 151 7.54 -12.54 5.27
C ARG A 151 6.08 -12.52 5.69
N GLU A 152 5.65 -13.61 6.33
CA GLU A 152 4.37 -13.63 7.03
C GLU A 152 4.36 -12.63 8.19
N ARG A 153 3.17 -12.10 8.46
CA ARG A 153 2.88 -11.16 9.55
C ARG A 153 3.37 -11.71 10.90
N PRO A 154 4.18 -10.97 11.66
CA PRO A 154 4.59 -11.40 12.99
C PRO A 154 3.40 -11.56 13.94
N GLU A 155 3.46 -12.56 14.82
CA GLU A 155 2.33 -12.94 15.69
C GLU A 155 1.82 -11.82 16.59
N LYS A 156 2.67 -10.85 16.95
CA LYS A 156 2.28 -9.70 17.77
C LYS A 156 1.31 -8.75 17.06
N PHE A 157 1.28 -8.74 15.73
CA PHE A 157 0.40 -7.88 14.93
C PHE A 157 -0.95 -8.58 14.64
N LYS A 158 -1.72 -8.92 15.68
CA LYS A 158 -3.05 -9.54 15.54
C LYS A 158 -4.14 -8.50 15.28
N ASP A 159 -4.05 -7.81 14.15
CA ASP A 159 -5.20 -7.04 13.66
C ASP A 159 -6.22 -8.04 13.06
N LYS A 160 -7.45 -8.02 13.58
CA LYS A 160 -8.53 -8.90 13.13
C LYS A 160 -9.05 -8.51 11.74
N GLU A 161 -8.80 -7.28 11.30
CA GLU A 161 -9.23 -6.80 9.98
C GLU A 161 -8.22 -7.12 8.87
N MET A 162 -6.97 -7.49 9.24
CA MET A 162 -5.94 -7.91 8.30
C MET A 162 -6.24 -9.27 7.69
N ARG A 163 -6.61 -9.27 6.40
CA ARG A 163 -6.86 -10.49 5.61
C ARG A 163 -5.79 -10.66 4.53
N PRO A 164 -5.22 -11.85 4.33
CA PRO A 164 -4.30 -12.10 3.22
C PRO A 164 -4.94 -11.75 1.89
N LEU A 165 -4.23 -11.01 1.04
CA LEU A 165 -4.74 -10.59 -0.28
C LEU A 165 -4.95 -11.79 -1.21
N ARG A 166 -4.20 -12.88 -1.01
CA ARG A 166 -4.35 -14.15 -1.75
C ARG A 166 -5.69 -14.87 -1.49
N GLU A 167 -6.44 -14.47 -0.47
CA GLU A 167 -7.71 -15.07 -0.06
C GLU A 167 -8.94 -14.24 -0.50
N LEU A 168 -8.72 -13.14 -1.23
CA LEU A 168 -9.75 -12.21 -1.70
C LEU A 168 -9.96 -12.31 -3.21
#